data_AF-A0A4U5M7I2-F1
#
_entry.id   AF-A0A4U5M7I2-F1
#
_cell.length_a   1.000
_cell.length_b   1.000
_cell.length_c   1.000
_cell.angle_alpha   90.00
_cell.angle_beta   90.00
_cell.angle_gamma   90.00
#
_symmetry.space_group_name_H-M   'P 1'
#
loop_
_entity.id
_entity.type
_entity.pdbx_description
1 polymer ?
#
loop_
_entity_poly.entity_id
_entity_poly.type
_entity_poly.pdbx_seq_one_letter_code
_entity_poly.pdbx_strand_id
1 'polypeptide(L)'
;MLLLRASLLCLLFLVVHVSARIPPRFLRPFVPTITMNFLTALSPSDNRAIDRANEDFRRLRQGGQILTDVEQSQLVKRYSNIAYLKIVGFEEAITRQFLTMPLRVQRLMDEILENKTSLDFTELEEPMNEYVILVSDLFKTLTRDEEAALIKAFPNYRLLFRDSAFIRISTRGVDQIQAAEQFITKLLGRRRLQ
;
A
#
# COMPACT_ATOMS: atom_id res chain seq x y z
N MET A 1 17.48 -8.78 -4.19
CA MET A 1 16.08 -8.62 -4.65
C MET A 1 15.18 -7.81 -3.71
N LEU A 2 15.52 -7.58 -2.44
CA LEU A 2 14.65 -6.85 -1.48
C LEU A 2 14.66 -5.32 -1.62
N LEU A 3 15.77 -4.72 -2.09
CA LEU A 3 15.87 -3.28 -2.36
C LEU A 3 14.93 -2.81 -3.49
N LEU A 4 14.61 -3.68 -4.46
CA LEU A 4 13.69 -3.35 -5.56
C LEU A 4 12.27 -3.00 -5.06
N ARG A 5 11.78 -3.68 -4.01
CA ARG A 5 10.36 -3.61 -3.64
C ARG A 5 10.00 -2.37 -2.80
N ALA A 6 10.97 -1.75 -2.13
CA ALA A 6 10.74 -0.53 -1.32
C ALA A 6 10.44 0.71 -2.17
N SER A 7 11.07 0.80 -3.35
CA SER A 7 10.83 1.86 -4.33
C SER A 7 9.46 1.76 -4.99
N LEU A 8 9.01 0.53 -5.30
CA LEU A 8 7.63 0.24 -5.73
C LEU A 8 6.63 0.71 -4.65
N LEU A 9 6.92 0.41 -3.38
CA LEU A 9 6.16 0.86 -2.20
C LEU A 9 6.01 2.39 -2.13
N CYS A 10 7.02 3.15 -2.55
CA CYS A 10 6.94 4.61 -2.53
C CYS A 10 6.09 5.14 -3.70
N LEU A 11 6.33 4.64 -4.91
CA LEU A 11 5.63 5.08 -6.13
C LEU A 11 4.14 4.71 -6.14
N LEU A 12 3.78 3.51 -5.68
CA LEU A 12 2.40 3.05 -5.65
C LEU A 12 1.53 3.85 -4.71
N PHE A 13 2.09 4.22 -3.57
CA PHE A 13 1.40 5.02 -2.60
C PHE A 13 1.21 6.45 -3.09
N LEU A 14 2.20 7.00 -3.78
CA LEU A 14 2.11 8.30 -4.44
C LEU A 14 1.09 8.27 -5.58
N VAL A 15 1.09 7.24 -6.43
CA VAL A 15 0.12 7.07 -7.53
C VAL A 15 -1.32 6.92 -6.99
N VAL A 16 -1.53 6.13 -5.94
CA VAL A 16 -2.86 5.91 -5.35
C VAL A 16 -3.37 7.15 -4.59
N HIS A 17 -2.51 7.89 -3.89
CA HIS A 17 -2.93 9.11 -3.19
C HIS A 17 -3.26 10.24 -4.16
N VAL A 18 -2.53 10.34 -5.27
CA VAL A 18 -2.68 11.41 -6.26
C VAL A 18 -3.84 11.12 -7.23
N SER A 19 -4.06 9.86 -7.61
CA SER A 19 -4.97 9.54 -8.72
C SER A 19 -6.40 9.18 -8.29
N ALA A 20 -6.62 8.62 -7.08
CA ALA A 20 -7.86 7.90 -6.79
C ALA A 20 -8.75 8.47 -5.68
N ARG A 21 -8.42 9.61 -5.06
CA ARG A 21 -9.23 10.22 -3.97
C ARG A 21 -9.66 9.20 -2.89
N ILE A 22 -8.83 8.20 -2.59
CA ILE A 22 -9.19 7.18 -1.61
C ILE A 22 -9.26 7.81 -0.22
N PRO A 23 -10.36 7.64 0.53
CA PRO A 23 -10.47 8.19 1.87
C PRO A 23 -9.32 7.73 2.77
N PRO A 24 -8.60 8.64 3.46
CA PRO A 24 -7.51 8.28 4.36
C PRO A 24 -7.90 7.25 5.43
N ARG A 25 -9.19 7.23 5.81
CA ARG A 25 -9.76 6.25 6.75
C ARG A 25 -9.68 4.80 6.24
N PHE A 26 -9.86 4.59 4.93
CA PHE A 26 -9.72 3.28 4.32
C PHE A 26 -8.26 2.87 4.23
N LEU A 27 -7.38 3.79 3.84
CA LEU A 27 -5.96 3.49 3.71
C LEU A 27 -5.31 3.16 5.07
N ARG A 28 -5.66 3.87 6.14
CA ARG A 28 -4.98 3.77 7.44
C ARG A 28 -4.75 2.33 7.97
N PRO A 29 -5.72 1.40 7.94
CA PRO A 29 -5.48 0.03 8.39
C PRO A 29 -4.57 -0.78 7.45
N PHE A 30 -4.61 -0.53 6.14
CA PHE A 30 -3.91 -1.32 5.12
C PHE A 30 -2.51 -0.80 4.78
N VAL A 31 -2.17 0.37 5.28
CA VAL A 31 -0.98 1.11 4.87
C VAL A 31 0.00 1.21 6.04
N PRO A 32 1.25 0.76 5.90
CA PRO A 32 2.24 0.90 6.95
C PRO A 32 2.34 2.34 7.45
N THR A 33 2.44 2.50 8.77
CA THR A 33 2.48 3.83 9.40
C THR A 33 3.67 4.66 8.89
N ILE A 34 4.81 4.02 8.62
CA ILE A 34 5.98 4.68 8.02
C ILE A 34 5.65 5.31 6.66
N THR A 35 4.80 4.66 5.86
CA THR A 35 4.31 5.18 4.57
C THR A 35 3.38 6.35 4.77
N MET A 36 2.45 6.27 5.73
CA MET A 36 1.57 7.41 6.06
C MET A 36 2.38 8.62 6.53
N ASN A 37 3.37 8.41 7.40
CA ASN A 37 4.23 9.48 7.91
C ASN A 37 5.01 10.15 6.77
N PHE A 38 5.56 9.35 5.84
CA PHE A 38 6.21 9.86 4.65
C PHE A 38 5.27 10.73 3.81
N LEU A 39 4.07 10.23 3.48
CA LEU A 39 3.09 10.99 2.70
C LEU A 39 2.70 12.31 3.38
N THR A 40 2.56 12.32 4.72
CA THR A 40 2.26 13.55 5.47
C THR A 40 3.44 14.54 5.57
N ALA A 41 4.68 14.06 5.38
CA ALA A 41 5.89 14.88 5.43
C ALA A 41 6.25 15.53 4.07
N LEU A 42 5.50 15.19 3.01
CA LEU A 42 5.66 15.79 1.70
C LEU A 42 5.04 17.19 1.68
N SER A 43 5.83 18.17 1.25
CA SER A 43 5.36 19.52 1.02
C SER A 43 4.55 19.59 -0.29
N PRO A 44 3.75 20.65 -0.52
CA PRO A 44 3.09 20.86 -1.80
C PRO A 44 4.05 20.89 -3.00
N SER A 45 5.28 21.38 -2.81
CA SER A 45 6.31 21.34 -3.86
C SER A 45 6.85 19.93 -4.11
N ASP A 46 7.00 19.11 -3.07
CA ASP A 46 7.41 17.72 -3.24
C ASP A 46 6.35 16.93 -4.01
N ASN A 47 5.07 17.11 -3.64
CA ASN A 47 3.95 16.48 -4.34
C ASN A 47 3.93 16.85 -5.82
N ARG A 48 4.06 18.14 -6.17
CA ARG A 48 4.12 18.57 -7.58
C ARG A 48 5.30 17.98 -8.35
N ALA A 49 6.45 17.81 -7.71
CA ALA A 49 7.61 17.20 -8.35
C ALA A 49 7.38 15.71 -8.64
N ILE A 50 6.73 15.02 -7.70
CA ILE A 50 6.34 13.62 -7.83
C ILE A 50 5.27 13.46 -8.92
N ASP A 51 4.27 14.33 -8.97
CA ASP A 51 3.19 14.27 -9.97
C ASP A 51 3.74 14.36 -11.39
N ARG A 52 4.68 15.31 -11.63
CA ARG A 52 5.35 15.45 -12.92
C ARG A 52 6.22 14.24 -13.27
N ALA A 53 6.94 13.68 -12.29
CA ALA A 53 7.69 12.45 -12.49
C ALA A 53 6.78 11.26 -12.84
N ASN A 54 5.59 11.17 -12.24
CA ASN A 54 4.59 10.16 -12.56
C ASN A 54 3.99 10.33 -13.96
N GLU A 55 3.79 11.58 -14.41
CA GLU A 55 3.40 11.86 -15.80
C GLU A 55 4.47 11.44 -16.80
N ASP A 56 5.74 11.73 -16.52
CA ASP A 56 6.88 11.23 -17.30
C ASP A 56 6.91 9.71 -17.33
N PHE A 57 6.80 9.06 -16.17
CA PHE A 57 6.78 7.61 -16.07
C PHE A 57 5.66 6.99 -16.91
N ARG A 58 4.43 7.51 -16.82
CA ARG A 58 3.29 7.04 -17.62
C ARG A 58 3.56 7.18 -19.12
N ARG A 59 4.11 8.31 -19.56
CA ARG A 59 4.47 8.54 -20.97
C ARG A 59 5.55 7.56 -21.45
N LEU A 60 6.60 7.36 -20.67
CA LEU A 60 7.69 6.43 -21.00
C LEU A 60 7.16 4.98 -21.09
N ARG A 61 6.29 4.57 -20.17
CA ARG A 61 5.65 3.26 -20.17
C ARG A 61 4.74 3.05 -21.38
N GLN A 62 3.95 4.05 -21.76
CA GLN A 62 3.13 4.02 -22.98
C GLN A 62 3.98 3.93 -24.25
N GLY A 63 5.20 4.48 -24.23
CA GLY A 63 6.21 4.32 -25.27
C GLY A 63 6.94 2.97 -25.26
N GLY A 64 6.53 2.01 -24.41
CA GLY A 64 7.14 0.69 -24.31
C GLY A 64 8.42 0.62 -23.48
N GLN A 65 8.83 1.73 -22.84
CA GLN A 65 10.01 1.74 -21.99
C GLN A 65 9.70 1.14 -20.62
N ILE A 66 10.50 0.16 -20.21
CA ILE A 66 10.46 -0.45 -18.88
C ILE A 66 11.57 0.20 -18.05
N LEU A 67 11.19 0.88 -16.97
CA LEU A 67 12.13 1.51 -16.05
C LEU A 67 12.28 0.64 -14.80
N THR A 68 13.52 0.47 -14.36
CA THR A 68 13.84 -0.06 -13.02
C THR A 68 13.35 0.90 -11.95
N ASP A 69 13.18 0.40 -10.72
CA ASP A 69 12.67 1.24 -9.63
C ASP A 69 13.62 2.42 -9.30
N VAL A 70 14.92 2.19 -9.43
CA VAL A 70 15.95 3.24 -9.28
C VAL A 70 15.77 4.34 -10.33
N GLU A 71 15.52 3.96 -11.58
CA GLU A 71 15.28 4.92 -12.66
C GLU A 71 13.98 5.70 -12.44
N GLN A 72 12.94 5.05 -11.91
CA GLN A 72 11.69 5.70 -11.56
C GLN A 72 11.88 6.75 -10.46
N SER A 73 12.55 6.42 -9.36
CA SER A 73 12.84 7.37 -8.28
C SER A 73 13.72 8.53 -8.77
N GLN A 74 14.65 8.27 -9.69
CA GLN A 74 15.47 9.32 -10.32
C GLN A 74 14.67 10.30 -11.19
N LEU A 75 13.48 9.95 -11.71
CA LEU A 75 12.63 10.90 -12.43
C LEU A 75 12.25 12.08 -11.53
N VAL A 76 12.01 11.84 -10.24
CA VAL A 76 11.66 12.91 -9.28
C VAL A 76 12.81 13.90 -9.11
N LYS A 77 14.06 13.42 -9.17
CA LYS A 77 15.26 14.26 -9.05
C LYS A 77 15.32 15.36 -10.12
N ARG A 78 14.75 15.12 -11.31
CA ARG A 78 14.65 16.11 -12.40
C ARG A 78 13.83 17.34 -12.01
N TYR A 79 12.86 17.15 -11.12
CA TYR A 79 11.93 18.20 -10.70
C TYR A 79 12.23 18.74 -9.29
N SER A 80 12.75 17.90 -8.39
CA SER A 80 13.14 18.31 -7.04
C SER A 80 14.15 17.33 -6.43
N ASN A 81 15.37 17.82 -6.17
CA ASN A 81 16.38 17.04 -5.43
C ASN A 81 15.96 16.79 -3.97
N ILE A 82 15.19 17.71 -3.37
CA ILE A 82 14.69 17.54 -1.99
C ILE A 82 13.66 16.40 -1.92
N ALA A 83 12.69 16.38 -2.84
CA ALA A 83 11.68 15.32 -2.89
C ALA A 83 12.33 13.96 -3.17
N TYR A 84 13.31 13.92 -4.08
CA TYR A 84 14.12 12.73 -4.34
C TYR A 84 14.81 12.21 -3.07
N LEU A 85 15.50 13.06 -2.32
CA LEU A 85 16.18 12.63 -1.09
C LEU A 85 15.21 12.11 -0.03
N LYS A 86 14.01 12.70 0.08
CA LYS A 86 12.96 12.18 0.96
C LYS A 86 12.49 10.79 0.54
N ILE A 87 12.31 10.55 -0.76
CA ILE A 87 11.95 9.23 -1.30
C ILE A 87 13.03 8.20 -0.98
N VAL A 88 14.30 8.49 -1.29
CA VAL A 88 15.42 7.58 -1.00
C VAL A 88 15.51 7.27 0.49
N GLY A 89 15.40 8.28 1.36
CA GLY A 89 15.40 8.06 2.81
C GLY A 89 14.24 7.19 3.29
N PHE A 90 13.06 7.32 2.68
CA PHE A 90 11.92 6.46 2.96
C PHE A 90 12.13 5.02 2.46
N GLU A 91 12.63 4.85 1.24
CA GLU A 91 12.95 3.54 0.66
C GLU A 91 13.95 2.77 1.53
N GLU A 92 14.99 3.43 2.02
CA GLU A 92 15.96 2.84 2.94
C GLU A 92 15.32 2.44 4.28
N ALA A 93 14.48 3.32 4.84
CA ALA A 93 13.87 3.08 6.14
C ALA A 93 12.87 1.91 6.08
N ILE A 94 12.05 1.84 5.03
CA ILE A 94 11.11 0.73 4.85
C ILE A 94 11.85 -0.56 4.50
N THR A 95 12.90 -0.52 3.67
CA THR A 95 13.74 -1.71 3.38
C THR A 95 14.32 -2.28 4.67
N ARG A 96 14.89 -1.43 5.53
CA ARG A 96 15.40 -1.87 6.84
C ARG A 96 14.31 -2.55 7.67
N GLN A 97 13.10 -2.00 7.67
CA GLN A 97 11.98 -2.59 8.40
C GLN A 97 11.60 -3.97 7.83
N PHE A 98 11.56 -4.11 6.50
CA PHE A 98 11.29 -5.38 5.82
C PHE A 98 12.32 -6.46 6.16
N LEU A 99 13.61 -6.11 6.15
CA LEU A 99 14.69 -7.04 6.42
C LEU A 99 14.69 -7.60 7.85
N THR A 100 14.02 -6.93 8.80
CA THR A 100 13.88 -7.45 10.18
C THR A 100 12.82 -8.53 10.35
N MET A 101 11.97 -8.74 9.35
CA MET A 101 10.87 -9.72 9.42
C MET A 101 11.31 -11.11 8.93
N PRO A 102 10.64 -12.21 9.35
CA PRO A 102 10.83 -13.53 8.76
C PRO A 102 10.58 -13.53 7.25
N LEU A 103 11.31 -14.36 6.49
CA LEU A 103 11.23 -14.39 5.02
C LEU A 103 9.80 -14.63 4.50
N ARG A 104 9.01 -15.45 5.19
CA ARG A 104 7.61 -15.71 4.82
C ARG A 104 6.74 -14.46 4.98
N VAL A 105 6.94 -13.67 6.03
CA VAL A 105 6.26 -12.39 6.24
C VAL A 105 6.67 -11.38 5.17
N GLN A 106 7.96 -11.35 4.80
CA GLN A 106 8.44 -10.50 3.70
C GLN A 106 7.71 -10.85 2.39
N ARG A 107 7.65 -12.14 2.02
CA ARG A 107 6.94 -12.60 0.81
C ARG A 107 5.45 -12.27 0.82
N LEU A 108 4.78 -12.45 1.95
CA LEU A 108 3.38 -12.08 2.10
C LEU A 108 3.17 -10.58 1.88
N MET A 109 4.05 -9.76 2.46
CA MET A 109 4.00 -8.32 2.26
C MET A 109 4.27 -7.94 0.80
N ASP A 110 5.19 -8.63 0.14
CA ASP A 110 5.45 -8.42 -1.28
C ASP A 110 4.21 -8.73 -2.13
N GLU A 111 3.47 -9.79 -1.82
CA GLU A 111 2.22 -10.15 -2.51
C GLU A 111 1.12 -9.10 -2.31
N ILE A 112 0.98 -8.56 -1.09
CA ILE A 112 0.06 -7.45 -0.81
C ILE A 112 0.41 -6.22 -1.66
N LEU A 113 1.70 -5.95 -1.82
CA LEU A 113 2.18 -4.79 -2.57
C LEU A 113 2.01 -4.96 -4.07
N GLU A 114 2.33 -6.13 -4.62
CA GLU A 114 2.16 -6.44 -6.04
C GLU A 114 0.69 -6.32 -6.47
N ASN A 115 -0.24 -6.89 -5.70
CA ASN A 115 -1.67 -6.79 -5.99
C ASN A 115 -2.22 -5.37 -5.81
N LYS A 116 -1.64 -4.57 -4.91
CA LYS A 116 -2.01 -3.16 -4.79
C LYS A 116 -1.68 -2.36 -6.08
N THR A 117 -0.69 -2.79 -6.85
CA THR A 117 -0.23 -2.10 -8.07
C THR A 117 -1.15 -2.24 -9.25
N SER A 118 -1.91 -3.32 -9.29
CA SER A 118 -2.83 -3.64 -10.37
C SER A 118 -4.21 -3.03 -10.20
N LEU A 119 -4.49 -2.43 -9.04
CA LEU A 119 -5.80 -1.86 -8.73
C LEU A 119 -5.95 -0.46 -9.34
N ASP A 120 -6.86 -0.34 -10.29
CA ASP A 120 -7.39 0.95 -10.72
C ASP A 120 -8.47 1.40 -9.72
N PHE A 121 -8.07 2.25 -8.77
CA PHE A 121 -8.96 2.77 -7.75
C PHE A 121 -9.90 3.89 -8.26
N THR A 122 -9.98 4.13 -9.57
CA THR A 122 -11.01 5.00 -10.15
C THR A 122 -12.40 4.35 -10.14
N GLU A 123 -12.47 3.02 -10.08
CA GLU A 123 -13.69 2.22 -9.88
C GLU A 123 -13.67 1.60 -8.47
N LEU A 124 -14.25 2.31 -7.49
CA LEU A 124 -13.90 2.15 -6.06
C LEU A 124 -14.44 0.89 -5.33
N GLU A 125 -15.38 0.12 -5.87
CA GLU A 125 -16.09 -0.88 -5.03
C GLU A 125 -15.59 -2.32 -5.23
N GLU A 126 -15.66 -2.89 -6.44
CA GLU A 126 -15.22 -4.27 -6.67
C GLU A 126 -13.71 -4.48 -6.46
N PRO A 127 -12.80 -3.66 -7.03
CA PRO A 127 -11.36 -3.82 -6.83
C PRO A 127 -10.94 -3.67 -5.36
N MET A 128 -11.69 -2.88 -4.57
CA MET A 128 -11.43 -2.73 -3.13
C MET A 128 -11.85 -3.96 -2.34
N ASN A 129 -12.97 -4.60 -2.67
CA ASN A 129 -13.40 -5.84 -2.02
C ASN A 129 -12.36 -6.94 -2.21
N GLU A 130 -11.92 -7.15 -3.45
CA GLU A 130 -10.91 -8.17 -3.79
C GLU A 130 -9.60 -7.95 -3.04
N TYR A 131 -9.14 -6.70 -2.96
CA TYR A 131 -7.94 -6.36 -2.20
C TYR A 131 -8.08 -6.68 -0.71
N VAL A 132 -9.23 -6.35 -0.09
CA VAL A 132 -9.46 -6.63 1.32
C VAL A 132 -9.54 -8.14 1.59
N ILE A 133 -10.17 -8.90 0.68
CA ILE A 133 -10.22 -10.37 0.76
C ILE A 133 -8.81 -10.95 0.71
N LEU A 134 -8.01 -10.54 -0.29
CA LEU A 134 -6.62 -10.98 -0.42
C LEU A 134 -5.83 -10.74 0.86
N VAL A 135 -5.86 -9.51 1.40
CA VAL A 135 -5.12 -9.19 2.63
C VAL A 135 -5.62 -10.04 3.81
N SER A 136 -6.93 -10.25 3.93
CA SER A 136 -7.50 -11.09 5.01
C SER A 136 -7.06 -12.55 4.90
N ASP A 137 -7.12 -13.12 3.70
CA ASP A 137 -6.71 -14.50 3.44
C ASP A 137 -5.22 -14.68 3.71
N LEU A 138 -4.38 -13.76 3.24
CA LEU A 138 -2.94 -13.77 3.52
C LEU A 138 -2.66 -13.70 5.02
N PHE A 139 -3.28 -12.75 5.72
CA PHE A 139 -3.08 -12.56 7.16
C PHE A 139 -3.50 -13.79 7.97
N LYS A 140 -4.57 -14.49 7.56
CA LYS A 140 -5.02 -15.73 8.20
C LYS A 140 -3.99 -16.86 8.11
N THR A 141 -3.10 -16.85 7.12
CA THR A 141 -2.05 -17.88 6.99
C THR A 141 -0.88 -17.71 7.96
N LEU A 142 -0.77 -16.54 8.61
CA LEU A 142 0.35 -16.24 9.51
C LEU A 142 0.25 -17.05 10.80
N THR A 143 1.39 -17.54 11.26
CA THR A 143 1.55 -18.03 12.63
C THR A 143 1.55 -16.85 13.61
N ARG A 144 1.36 -17.14 14.91
CA ARG A 144 1.39 -16.09 15.96
C ARG A 144 2.72 -15.33 16.00
N ASP A 145 3.84 -16.02 15.77
CA ASP A 145 5.17 -15.39 15.77
C ASP A 145 5.37 -14.50 14.55
N GLU A 146 4.86 -14.91 13.39
CA GLU A 146 4.91 -14.12 12.16
C GLU A 146 3.98 -12.89 12.24
N GLU A 147 2.77 -13.06 12.81
CA GLU A 147 1.87 -11.94 13.13
C GLU A 147 2.57 -10.95 14.07
N ALA A 148 3.20 -11.43 15.13
CA ALA A 148 3.92 -10.58 16.08
C ALA A 148 5.08 -9.84 15.41
N ALA A 149 5.84 -10.49 14.52
CA ALA A 149 6.89 -9.86 13.74
C ALA A 149 6.35 -8.78 12.80
N LEU A 150 5.23 -9.07 12.11
CA LEU A 150 4.57 -8.12 11.23
C LEU A 150 4.04 -6.90 11.99
N ILE A 151 3.39 -7.09 13.14
CA ILE A 151 2.89 -6.01 14.00
C ILE A 151 4.05 -5.20 14.59
N LYS A 152 5.15 -5.85 14.97
CA LYS A 152 6.34 -5.16 15.46
C LYS A 152 6.92 -4.25 14.37
N ALA A 153 6.92 -4.71 13.12
CA ALA A 153 7.39 -3.94 11.99
C ALA A 153 6.41 -2.82 11.57
N PHE A 154 5.12 -3.13 11.55
CA PHE A 154 4.05 -2.22 11.11
C PHE A 154 2.89 -2.23 12.13
N PRO A 155 2.99 -1.43 13.21
CA PRO A 155 2.05 -1.48 14.33
C PRO A 155 0.57 -1.25 13.98
N ASN A 156 0.28 -0.51 12.90
CA ASN A 156 -1.10 -0.28 12.45
C ASN A 156 -1.82 -1.58 12.01
N TYR A 157 -1.10 -2.62 11.58
CA TYR A 157 -1.73 -3.89 11.21
C TYR A 157 -2.38 -4.62 12.38
N ARG A 158 -2.02 -4.27 13.63
CA ARG A 158 -2.74 -4.72 14.82
C ARG A 158 -4.24 -4.42 14.76
N LEU A 159 -4.65 -3.35 14.06
CA LEU A 159 -6.07 -3.03 13.89
C LEU A 159 -6.80 -4.10 13.09
N LEU A 160 -6.17 -4.64 12.03
CA LEU A 160 -6.74 -5.68 11.19
C LEU A 160 -6.87 -7.00 11.96
N PHE A 161 -5.84 -7.41 12.70
CA PHE A 161 -5.85 -8.63 13.52
C PHE A 161 -6.83 -8.58 14.71
N ARG A 162 -7.34 -7.40 15.07
CA ARG A 162 -8.33 -7.23 16.15
C ARG A 162 -9.75 -6.96 15.66
N ASP A 163 -9.94 -6.67 14.38
CA ASP A 163 -11.26 -6.40 13.85
C ASP A 163 -11.97 -7.70 13.47
N SER A 164 -12.95 -8.11 14.27
CA SER A 164 -13.77 -9.29 14.01
C SER A 164 -14.43 -9.27 12.62
N ALA A 165 -14.78 -8.10 12.07
CA ALA A 165 -15.35 -8.00 10.73
C ALA A 165 -14.31 -8.31 9.64
N PHE A 166 -13.05 -7.91 9.84
CA PHE A 166 -11.95 -8.25 8.93
C PHE A 166 -11.60 -9.74 8.97
N ILE A 167 -11.54 -10.32 10.19
CA ILE A 167 -11.26 -11.75 10.39
C ILE A 167 -12.37 -12.62 9.78
N ARG A 168 -13.62 -12.16 9.83
CA ARG A 168 -14.77 -12.88 9.28
C ARG A 168 -14.66 -13.10 7.77
N ILE A 169 -13.99 -12.22 7.04
CA ILE A 169 -13.84 -12.29 5.57
C ILE A 169 -13.21 -13.62 5.13
N SER A 170 -12.21 -14.10 5.85
CA SER A 170 -11.50 -15.34 5.53
C SER A 170 -12.06 -16.56 6.27
N THR A 171 -13.26 -16.46 6.88
CA THR A 171 -13.89 -17.57 7.61
C THR A 171 -14.62 -18.54 6.68
N ARG A 172 -14.46 -19.85 6.91
CA ARG A 172 -15.10 -20.89 6.08
C ARG A 172 -16.63 -20.77 6.13
N GLY A 173 -17.25 -20.80 4.96
CA GLY A 173 -18.71 -20.73 4.81
C GLY A 173 -19.28 -19.30 4.85
N VAL A 174 -18.42 -18.28 4.83
CA VAL A 174 -18.83 -16.88 4.69
C VAL A 174 -18.74 -16.47 3.21
N ASP A 175 -19.72 -15.70 2.75
CA ASP A 175 -19.62 -14.95 1.50
C ASP A 175 -18.57 -13.83 1.67
N GLN A 176 -17.39 -14.04 1.09
CA GLN A 176 -16.24 -13.17 1.29
C GLN A 176 -16.48 -11.77 0.72
N ILE A 177 -17.19 -11.67 -0.41
CA ILE A 177 -17.51 -10.37 -1.05
C ILE A 177 -18.44 -9.58 -0.13
N GLN A 178 -19.54 -10.21 0.32
CA GLN A 178 -20.46 -9.54 1.23
C GLN A 178 -19.79 -9.13 2.55
N ALA A 179 -18.89 -9.96 3.09
CA ALA A 179 -18.15 -9.64 4.31
C ALA A 179 -17.15 -8.49 4.10
N ALA A 180 -16.44 -8.46 2.95
CA ALA A 180 -15.53 -7.39 2.59
C ALA A 180 -16.26 -6.05 2.41
N GLU A 181 -17.41 -6.05 1.73
CA GLU A 181 -18.26 -4.87 1.58
C GLU A 181 -18.71 -4.30 2.92
N GLN A 182 -19.14 -5.17 3.85
CA GLN A 182 -19.56 -4.76 5.19
C GLN A 182 -18.39 -4.12 5.96
N PHE A 183 -17.20 -4.71 5.86
CA PHE A 183 -16.00 -4.18 6.48
C PHE A 183 -15.60 -2.82 5.88
N ILE A 184 -15.61 -2.68 4.55
CA ILE A 184 -15.31 -1.42 3.85
C ILE A 184 -16.34 -0.34 4.21
N THR A 185 -17.63 -0.69 4.22
CA THR A 185 -18.73 0.22 4.58
C THR A 185 -18.55 0.75 6.01
N LYS A 186 -18.21 -0.14 6.95
CA LYS A 186 -17.87 0.21 8.34
C LYS A 186 -16.67 1.15 8.41
N LEU A 187 -15.58 0.85 7.68
CA LEU A 187 -14.37 1.68 7.65
C LEU A 187 -14.63 3.09 7.09
N LEU A 188 -15.45 3.19 6.05
CA LEU A 188 -15.81 4.46 5.41
C LEU A 188 -16.83 5.27 6.21
N GLY A 189 -17.49 4.64 7.19
CA GLY A 189 -18.57 5.28 7.96
C GLY A 189 -19.80 5.59 7.11
N ARG A 190 -19.97 4.92 5.96
CA ARG A 190 -21.18 5.01 5.14
C ARG A 190 -22.25 4.16 5.84
N ARG A 191 -23.39 4.75 6.20
CA ARG A 191 -24.58 3.94 6.51
C ARG A 191 -25.08 3.39 5.17
N ARG A 192 -25.37 2.09 5.07
CA ARG A 192 -26.13 1.56 3.92
C ARG A 192 -27.38 2.43 3.79
N LEU A 193 -27.55 3.08 2.64
CA LEU A 193 -28.84 3.65 2.27
C LEU A 193 -29.77 2.44 2.16
N GLN A 194 -30.68 2.32 3.12
CA GLN A 194 -31.80 1.40 3.10
C GLN A 194 -32.87 1.91 2.15
#